data_AF-A0A504I6T4-F1
#
_entry.id   AF-A0A504I6T4-F1
#
_cell.length_a   1.000
_cell.length_b   1.000
_cell.length_c   1.000
_cell.angle_alpha   90.00
_cell.angle_beta   90.00
_cell.angle_gamma   90.00
#
_symmetry.space_group_name_H-M   'P 1'
#
loop_
_entity.id
_entity.type
_entity.pdbx_description
1 polymer ?
#
loop_
_entity_poly.entity_id
_entity_poly.type
_entity_poly.pdbx_seq_one_letter_code
_entity_poly.pdbx_strand_id
1 'polypeptide(L)'
;MTGAVTNAFGETLAEDAPDVSIADALAILRQHYGLAGTAQPLPGERDHNFHIRTDSNGEFVLKISHPAEEAGFTDFQNRALDHILAVDPALPIPSVRKSLDGDAQF
;
A
#
# COMPACT_ATOMS: atom_id res chain seq x y z
N MET A 1 21.93 -37.51 -7.82
CA MET A 1 21.17 -36.75 -6.81
C MET A 1 21.18 -35.30 -7.25
N THR A 2 20.19 -34.91 -8.05
CA THR A 2 20.06 -33.56 -8.60
C THR A 2 19.21 -32.77 -7.62
N GLY A 3 19.85 -31.86 -6.87
CA GLY A 3 19.13 -30.94 -5.99
C GLY A 3 18.26 -30.04 -6.84
N ALA A 4 16.94 -30.12 -6.67
CA ALA A 4 16.01 -29.20 -7.27
C ALA A 4 16.34 -27.79 -6.74
N VAL A 5 16.68 -26.89 -7.65
CA VAL A 5 16.69 -25.46 -7.37
C VAL A 5 15.22 -25.07 -7.31
N THR A 6 14.69 -24.88 -6.10
CA THR A 6 13.32 -24.37 -5.92
C THR A 6 13.24 -23.01 -6.61
N ASN A 7 12.36 -22.91 -7.60
CA ASN A 7 12.13 -21.70 -8.37
C ASN A 7 11.29 -20.72 -7.53
N ALA A 8 11.91 -20.14 -6.49
CA ALA A 8 11.26 -19.30 -5.48
C ALA A 8 10.77 -17.93 -6.01
N PHE A 9 10.95 -17.63 -7.29
CA PHE A 9 10.47 -16.41 -7.92
C PHE A 9 9.00 -16.48 -8.37
N GLY A 10 8.38 -17.67 -8.38
CA GLY A 10 7.01 -17.87 -8.90
C GLY A 10 5.99 -18.49 -7.94
N GLU A 11 6.43 -19.07 -6.82
CA GLU A 11 5.51 -19.71 -5.86
C GLU A 11 4.75 -18.69 -5.00
N THR A 12 5.25 -17.47 -4.90
CA THR A 12 4.74 -16.38 -4.05
C THR A 12 3.59 -15.56 -4.65
N LEU A 13 3.16 -15.90 -5.87
CA LEU A 13 1.99 -15.29 -6.54
C LEU A 13 0.68 -16.04 -6.24
N ALA A 14 0.74 -17.18 -5.54
CA ALA A 14 -0.37 -18.12 -5.43
C ALA A 14 -1.03 -18.18 -4.03
N GLU A 15 -0.57 -17.36 -3.08
CA GLU A 15 -1.22 -17.25 -1.78
C GLU A 15 -2.19 -16.07 -1.82
N ASP A 16 -3.48 -16.37 -1.67
CA ASP A 16 -4.52 -15.34 -1.63
C ASP A 16 -4.41 -14.57 -0.31
N ALA A 17 -4.24 -13.25 -0.39
CA ALA A 17 -4.40 -12.41 0.79
C ALA A 17 -5.84 -12.53 1.32
N PRO A 18 -6.06 -12.39 2.64
CA PRO A 18 -7.40 -12.20 3.16
C PRO A 18 -8.11 -11.07 2.41
N ASP A 19 -9.34 -11.31 1.98
CA ASP A 19 -10.15 -10.27 1.33
C ASP A 19 -10.30 -9.08 2.27
N VAL A 20 -10.07 -7.87 1.73
CA VAL A 20 -10.38 -6.62 2.41
C VAL A 20 -11.62 -6.03 1.76
N SER A 21 -12.70 -5.89 2.53
CA SER A 21 -13.92 -5.30 2.00
C SER A 21 -13.78 -3.78 1.86
N ILE A 22 -14.66 -3.16 1.06
CA ILE A 22 -14.79 -1.70 0.99
C ILE A 22 -15.06 -1.11 2.38
N ALA A 23 -15.83 -1.79 3.23
CA ALA A 23 -16.12 -1.34 4.58
C ALA A 23 -14.87 -1.34 5.46
N ASP A 24 -14.02 -2.37 5.34
CA ASP A 24 -12.75 -2.46 6.07
C ASP A 24 -11.79 -1.36 5.62
N ALA A 25 -11.66 -1.14 4.30
CA ALA A 25 -10.84 -0.07 3.75
C ALA A 25 -11.26 1.32 4.27
N LEU A 26 -12.57 1.59 4.32
CA LEU A 26 -13.10 2.85 4.86
C LEU A 26 -12.93 2.96 6.38
N ALA A 27 -13.02 1.85 7.11
CA ALA A 27 -12.74 1.82 8.54
C ALA A 27 -11.26 2.14 8.84
N ILE A 28 -10.33 1.53 8.10
CA ILE A 28 -8.89 1.81 8.18
C ILE A 28 -8.61 3.28 7.86
N LEU A 29 -9.20 3.81 6.78
CA LEU A 29 -9.05 5.21 6.38
C LEU A 29 -9.47 6.16 7.50
N ARG A 30 -10.64 5.92 8.10
CA ARG A 30 -11.15 6.74 9.20
C ARG A 30 -10.28 6.64 10.45
N GLN A 31 -9.88 5.42 10.81
CA GLN A 31 -9.12 5.14 12.03
C GLN A 31 -7.72 5.74 11.98
N HIS A 32 -6.98 5.52 10.89
CA HIS A 32 -5.55 5.86 10.83
C HIS A 32 -5.26 7.20 10.17
N TYR A 33 -6.19 7.76 9.39
CA TYR A 33 -5.98 9.03 8.68
C TYR A 33 -7.00 10.10 9.05
N GLY A 34 -8.06 9.77 9.79
CA GLY A 34 -9.14 10.71 10.11
C GLY A 34 -9.92 11.19 8.88
N LEU A 35 -9.84 10.45 7.77
CA LEU A 35 -10.46 10.78 6.50
C LEU A 35 -11.79 10.02 6.31
N ALA A 36 -12.74 10.67 5.66
CA ALA A 36 -14.00 10.08 5.23
C ALA A 36 -14.16 10.27 3.71
N GLY A 37 -14.89 9.34 3.08
CA GLY A 37 -15.08 9.34 1.64
C GLY A 37 -15.64 8.02 1.12
N THR A 38 -15.39 7.76 -0.17
CA THR A 38 -15.72 6.50 -0.83
C THR A 38 -14.46 5.74 -1.23
N ALA A 39 -14.59 4.42 -1.38
CA ALA A 39 -13.51 3.55 -1.82
C ALA A 39 -13.98 2.69 -3.01
N GLN A 40 -13.14 2.58 -4.03
CA GLN A 40 -13.33 1.70 -5.17
C GLN A 40 -12.11 0.78 -5.30
N PRO A 41 -12.28 -0.55 -5.39
CA PRO A 41 -11.17 -1.46 -5.61
C PRO A 41 -10.43 -1.13 -6.91
N LEU A 42 -9.11 -1.16 -6.85
CA LEU A 42 -8.20 -1.10 -7.98
C LEU A 42 -7.56 -2.47 -8.20
N PRO A 43 -7.20 -2.83 -9.44
CA PRO A 43 -6.41 -4.02 -9.69
C PRO A 43 -5.12 -4.03 -8.85
N GLY A 44 -4.80 -5.18 -8.27
CA GLY A 44 -3.56 -5.45 -7.56
C GLY A 44 -3.18 -6.91 -7.76
N GLU A 45 -1.88 -7.19 -7.84
CA GLU A 45 -1.40 -8.57 -7.95
C GLU A 45 -1.41 -9.25 -6.58
N ARG A 46 -0.76 -8.63 -5.58
CA ARG A 46 -0.61 -9.17 -4.22
C ARG A 46 -1.27 -8.31 -3.15
N ASP A 47 -1.23 -7.00 -3.35
CA ASP A 47 -1.79 -6.02 -2.42
C ASP A 47 -3.23 -5.70 -2.77
N HIS A 48 -4.01 -5.35 -1.74
CA HIS A 48 -5.31 -4.72 -1.95
C HIS A 48 -5.12 -3.21 -2.14
N ASN A 49 -5.55 -2.70 -3.29
CA ASN A 49 -5.47 -1.29 -3.63
C ASN A 49 -6.89 -0.70 -3.73
N PHE A 50 -7.11 0.47 -3.13
CA PHE A 50 -8.37 1.17 -3.22
C PHE A 50 -8.14 2.61 -3.68
N HIS A 51 -8.88 3.03 -4.70
CA HIS A 51 -9.03 4.44 -5.01
C HIS A 51 -9.97 5.07 -3.98
N ILE A 52 -9.43 6.04 -3.24
CA ILE A 52 -10.15 6.78 -2.21
C ILE A 52 -10.49 8.15 -2.76
N ARG A 53 -11.78 8.50 -2.74
CA ARG A 53 -12.25 9.87 -2.99
C ARG A 53 -12.75 10.43 -1.69
N THR A 54 -12.05 11.42 -1.15
CA THR A 54 -12.45 12.09 0.09
C THR A 54 -13.32 13.30 -0.20
N ASP A 55 -14.15 13.69 0.76
CA ASP A 55 -15.08 14.82 0.58
C ASP A 55 -14.35 16.18 0.47
N SER A 56 -13.17 16.30 1.07
CA SER A 56 -12.45 17.59 1.18
C SER A 56 -10.93 17.54 1.02
N ASN A 57 -10.32 16.35 0.94
CA ASN A 57 -8.87 16.19 0.96
C ASN A 57 -8.30 15.67 -0.38
N GLY A 58 -9.14 15.58 -1.42
CA GLY A 58 -8.74 15.07 -2.73
C GLY A 58 -8.84 13.55 -2.83
N GLU A 59 -8.00 12.99 -3.69
CA GLU A 59 -8.02 11.57 -4.08
C GLU A 59 -6.72 10.88 -3.68
N PHE A 60 -6.82 9.64 -3.22
CA PHE A 60 -5.68 8.86 -2.73
C PHE A 60 -5.76 7.42 -3.23
N VAL A 61 -4.63 6.71 -3.12
CA VAL A 61 -4.62 5.25 -3.17
C VAL A 61 -4.34 4.74 -1.76
N LEU A 62 -5.27 3.98 -1.19
CA LEU A 62 -5.02 3.19 0.01
C LEU A 62 -4.46 1.84 -0.43
N LYS A 63 -3.25 1.51 -0.02
CA LYS A 63 -2.62 0.21 -0.27
C LYS A 63 -2.56 -0.58 1.03
N ILE A 64 -2.97 -1.84 0.98
CA ILE A 64 -2.88 -2.78 2.10
C ILE A 64 -2.04 -3.94 1.62
N SER A 65 -0.81 -4.01 2.14
CA SER A 65 0.17 -5.00 1.72
C SER A 65 -0.27 -6.42 2.12
N HIS A 66 0.08 -7.39 1.27
CA HIS A 66 -0.12 -8.80 1.59
C HIS A 66 0.55 -9.15 2.94
N PRO A 67 -0.07 -9.94 3.85
CA PRO A 67 0.53 -10.27 5.15
C PRO A 67 1.88 -10.99 5.08
N ALA A 68 2.12 -11.73 3.99
CA ALA A 68 3.41 -12.37 3.71
C ALA A 68 4.48 -11.42 3.15
N GLU A 69 4.14 -10.16 2.89
CA GLU A 69 5.11 -9.14 2.49
C GLU A 69 5.95 -8.72 3.70
N GLU A 70 7.27 -8.65 3.51
CA GLU A 70 8.14 -8.15 4.56
C GLU A 70 7.93 -6.64 4.75
N ALA A 71 7.71 -6.19 5.99
CA ALA A 71 7.54 -4.77 6.30
C ALA A 71 8.72 -3.88 5.83
N GLY A 72 9.93 -4.44 5.72
CA GLY A 72 11.11 -3.77 5.18
C GLY A 72 10.98 -3.38 3.70
N PHE A 73 10.17 -4.10 2.92
CA PHE A 73 9.92 -3.78 1.52
C PHE A 73 9.02 -2.56 1.36
N THR A 74 7.97 -2.45 2.20
CA THR A 74 7.12 -1.25 2.25
C THR A 74 7.90 -0.05 2.78
N ASP A 75 8.75 -0.23 3.80
CA ASP A 75 9.62 0.85 4.30
C ASP A 75 10.58 1.34 3.22
N PHE A 76 11.22 0.42 2.49
CA PHE A 76 12.09 0.76 1.38
C PHE A 76 11.37 1.60 0.32
N GLN A 77 10.17 1.20 -0.11
CA GLN A 77 9.38 1.95 -1.09
C GLN A 77 9.03 3.35 -0.58
N ASN A 78 8.58 3.46 0.68
CA ASN A 78 8.25 4.74 1.30
C ASN A 78 9.47 5.67 1.33
N ARG A 79 10.63 5.16 1.75
CA ARG A 79 11.88 5.92 1.82
C ARG A 79 12.43 6.28 0.45
N ALA A 80 12.20 5.46 -0.56
CA ALA A 80 12.57 5.77 -1.94
C ALA A 80 11.78 6.97 -2.47
N LEU A 81 10.46 7.03 -2.24
CA LEU A 81 9.62 8.19 -2.60
C LEU A 81 10.06 9.44 -1.83
N ASP A 82 10.28 9.33 -0.53
CA ASP A 82 10.76 10.44 0.31
C ASP A 82 12.13 10.95 -0.19
N HIS A 83 13.05 10.05 -0.59
CA HIS A 83 14.35 10.42 -1.15
C HIS A 83 14.21 11.14 -2.50
N ILE A 84 13.39 10.63 -3.42
CA ILE A 84 13.20 11.24 -4.74
C ILE A 84 12.65 12.67 -4.58
N LEU A 85 11.63 12.87 -3.74
CA LEU A 85 11.05 14.19 -3.47
C LEU A 85 12.02 15.15 -2.77
N ALA A 86 12.94 14.63 -1.94
CA ALA A 86 13.99 15.44 -1.33
C ALA A 86 15.06 15.90 -2.33
N VAL A 87 15.33 15.10 -3.36
CA VAL A 87 16.30 15.42 -4.42
C VAL A 87 15.69 16.33 -5.48
N ASP A 88 14.48 16.02 -5.95
CA ASP A 88 13.76 16.80 -6.94
C ASP A 88 12.24 16.83 -6.62
N PRO A 89 11.77 17.88 -5.92
CA PRO A 89 10.36 18.01 -5.55
C PRO A 89 9.45 18.35 -6.73
N ALA A 90 9.99 18.64 -7.91
CA ALA A 90 9.19 18.93 -9.10
C ALA A 90 8.81 17.66 -9.89
N LEU A 91 9.38 16.50 -9.54
CA LEU A 91 9.03 15.24 -10.19
C LEU A 91 7.58 14.85 -9.88
N PRO A 92 6.79 14.43 -10.89
CA PRO A 92 5.38 14.09 -10.73
C PRO A 92 5.21 12.66 -10.19
N ILE A 93 5.76 12.42 -8.98
CA ILE A 93 5.64 11.13 -8.29
C ILE A 93 4.66 11.21 -7.12
N PRO A 94 4.07 10.09 -6.67
CA PRO A 94 3.27 10.06 -5.47
C PRO A 94 4.08 10.46 -4.22
N SER A 95 3.42 11.09 -3.26
CA SER A 95 3.96 11.30 -1.91
C SER A 95 3.20 10.44 -0.90
N VAL A 96 3.91 9.97 0.14
CA VAL A 96 3.30 9.14 1.19
C VAL A 96 2.61 10.05 2.20
N ARG A 97 1.30 9.89 2.37
CA ARG A 97 0.57 10.53 3.46
C ARG A 97 0.82 9.75 4.75
N LYS A 98 1.38 10.39 5.77
CA LYS A 98 1.56 9.79 7.09
C LYS A 98 0.21 9.64 7.82
N SER A 99 0.12 8.65 8.70
CA SER A 99 -1.03 8.42 9.58
C SER A 99 -1.20 9.56 10.59
N LEU A 100 -2.30 9.54 11.36
CA LEU A 100 -2.53 10.44 12.49
C LEU A 100 -1.42 10.35 13.56
N ASP A 101 -0.77 9.19 13.67
CA ASP A 101 0.34 8.95 14.59
C ASP A 101 1.71 9.37 14.00
N GLY A 102 1.74 9.78 12.73
CA GLY A 102 2.95 10.22 12.03
C GLY A 102 3.69 9.12 11.28
N ASP A 103 3.17 7.89 11.27
CA ASP A 103 3.81 6.74 10.65
C ASP A 103 3.53 6.65 9.15
N ALA A 104 4.50 6.11 8.41
CA ALA A 104 4.35 5.84 6.97
C ALA A 104 3.61 4.53 6.69
N GLN A 105 3.58 3.64 7.67
CA GLN A 105 3.01 2.28 7.65
C GLN A 105 2.76 1.83 9.08
N PHE A 106 1.78 0.95 9.30
CA PHE A 106 1.39 0.42 10.60
C PHE A 106 0.86 -1.01 10.46
#